data_AF-A0AAN0T3T5-F1
#
_entry.id   AF-A0AAN0T3T5-F1
#
_cell.length_a   1.000
_cell.length_b   1.000
_cell.length_c   1.000
_cell.angle_alpha   90.00
_cell.angle_beta   90.00
_cell.angle_gamma   90.00
#
_symmetry.space_group_name_H-M   'P 1'
#
loop_
_entity.id
_entity.type
_entity.pdbx_description
1 polymer ?
#
loop_
_entity_poly.entity_id
_entity_poly.type
_entity_poly.pdbx_seq_one_letter_code
_entity_poly.pdbx_strand_id
1 'polypeptide(L)'
;MPVKGLGQIWGYLCLKLKTDVMDAYTSFIMEHAVLAISQIMLRTKTMEENKRVAEEEVARKLLAGKDCEQAEIKAVLPGYSANLHFRVILLKVTKPQSGTKDWEETLLQLSAMMKNRIKKKGMLSLISAAKDEIAAICFFKKDEHNHDLATFSDIHQSLVQLSIKDRYNGKHTMTGISKAYKNTADVCQAYDDAKKVIFLQQINLLQEIFL
;
A
#
# COMPACT_ATOMS: atom_id res chain seq x y z
N MET A 1 -25.91 -16.55 12.08
CA MET A 1 -26.57 -15.93 10.90
C MET A 1 -25.53 -15.23 10.04
N PRO A 2 -25.55 -15.39 8.70
CA PRO A 2 -24.58 -14.77 7.81
C PRO A 2 -24.81 -13.26 7.69
N VAL A 3 -23.76 -12.47 7.91
CA VAL A 3 -23.74 -11.03 7.65
C VAL A 3 -23.36 -10.84 6.19
N LYS A 4 -24.28 -10.27 5.40
CA LYS A 4 -24.11 -10.07 3.96
C LYS A 4 -23.92 -8.59 3.62
N GLY A 5 -23.05 -8.30 2.66
CA GLY A 5 -22.87 -6.97 2.09
C GLY A 5 -22.52 -7.07 0.61
N LEU A 6 -23.13 -6.23 -0.23
CA LEU A 6 -22.90 -6.20 -1.70
C LEU A 6 -22.99 -7.58 -2.37
N GLY A 7 -23.94 -8.42 -1.94
CA GLY A 7 -24.14 -9.77 -2.51
C GLY A 7 -23.15 -10.84 -2.03
N GLN A 8 -22.20 -10.53 -1.15
CA GLN A 8 -21.23 -11.47 -0.59
C GLN A 8 -21.41 -11.65 0.93
N ILE A 9 -20.98 -12.79 1.47
CA ILE A 9 -20.94 -13.05 2.91
C ILE A 9 -19.64 -12.44 3.47
N TRP A 10 -19.77 -11.53 4.43
CA TRP A 10 -18.62 -10.86 5.06
C TRP A 10 -18.25 -11.47 6.42
N GLY A 11 -19.16 -12.23 7.03
CA GLY A 11 -18.91 -12.91 8.29
C GLY A 11 -20.15 -13.62 8.81
N TYR A 12 -20.04 -14.16 10.03
CA TYR A 12 -21.14 -14.85 10.70
C TYR A 12 -21.34 -14.26 12.08
N LEU A 13 -22.58 -13.84 12.38
CA LEU A 13 -23.01 -13.49 13.72
C LEU A 13 -23.43 -14.78 14.45
N CYS A 14 -22.74 -15.09 15.54
CA CYS A 14 -23.01 -16.26 16.37
C CYS A 14 -23.53 -15.82 17.73
N LEU A 15 -24.64 -16.41 18.17
CA LEU A 15 -25.20 -16.20 19.50
C LEU A 15 -25.23 -17.54 20.24
N LYS A 16 -24.64 -17.58 21.44
CA LYS A 16 -24.67 -18.76 22.30
C LYS A 16 -25.81 -18.61 23.30
N LEU A 17 -26.80 -19.50 23.23
CA LEU A 17 -27.93 -19.55 24.15
C LEU A 17 -27.68 -20.63 25.22
N LYS A 18 -28.27 -20.46 26.41
CA LYS A 18 -28.23 -21.47 27.48
C LYS A 18 -29.21 -22.63 27.23
N THR A 19 -30.21 -22.39 26.40
CA THR A 19 -31.24 -23.33 25.97
C THR A 19 -31.14 -23.51 24.46
N ASP A 20 -31.40 -24.72 23.97
CA ASP A 20 -31.16 -25.11 22.57
C ASP A 20 -32.26 -24.63 21.60
N VAL A 21 -33.27 -23.92 22.10
CA VAL A 21 -34.40 -23.40 21.31
C VAL A 21 -34.26 -21.89 21.19
N MET A 22 -34.09 -21.42 19.96
CA MET A 22 -34.16 -20.00 19.61
C MET A 22 -35.62 -19.60 19.48
N ASP A 23 -36.10 -18.69 20.33
CA ASP A 23 -37.45 -18.14 20.19
C ASP A 23 -37.54 -17.15 19.02
N ALA A 24 -38.77 -16.91 18.54
CA ALA A 24 -39.02 -16.01 17.41
C ALA A 24 -38.53 -14.58 17.68
N TYR A 25 -38.56 -14.15 18.94
CA TYR A 25 -38.08 -12.85 19.38
C TYR A 25 -36.55 -12.72 19.26
N THR A 26 -35.80 -13.73 19.68
CA THR A 26 -34.34 -13.80 19.54
C THR A 26 -33.93 -13.89 18.08
N SER A 27 -34.69 -14.64 17.25
CA SER A 27 -34.48 -14.66 15.80
C SER A 27 -34.65 -13.26 15.19
N PHE A 28 -35.73 -12.55 15.56
CA PHE A 28 -36.00 -11.18 15.09
C PHE A 28 -34.91 -10.18 15.52
N ILE A 29 -34.43 -10.27 16.76
CA ILE A 29 -33.30 -9.45 17.23
C ILE A 29 -32.03 -9.78 16.45
N MET A 30 -31.75 -11.06 16.21
CA MET A 30 -30.57 -11.48 15.46
C MET A 30 -30.61 -10.97 14.01
N GLU A 31 -31.78 -10.96 13.37
CA GLU A 31 -31.95 -10.37 12.04
C GLU A 31 -31.66 -8.86 12.03
N HIS A 32 -32.19 -8.13 13.01
CA HIS A 32 -31.91 -6.70 13.16
C HIS A 32 -30.44 -6.42 13.45
N ALA A 33 -29.80 -7.24 14.30
CA ALA A 33 -28.39 -7.14 14.60
C ALA A 33 -27.54 -7.40 13.35
N VAL A 34 -27.86 -8.43 12.57
CA VAL A 34 -27.19 -8.71 11.30
C VAL A 34 -27.30 -7.52 10.34
N LEU A 35 -28.48 -6.93 10.20
CA LEU A 35 -28.69 -5.77 9.33
C LEU A 35 -27.87 -4.56 9.78
N ALA A 36 -27.89 -4.24 11.08
CA ALA A 36 -27.14 -3.13 11.65
C ALA A 36 -25.62 -3.33 11.47
N ILE A 37 -25.11 -4.55 11.69
CA ILE A 37 -23.69 -4.87 11.47
C ILE A 37 -23.34 -4.71 9.99
N SER A 38 -24.17 -5.22 9.07
CA SER A 38 -23.96 -5.04 7.63
C SER A 38 -23.86 -3.55 7.25
N GLN A 39 -24.74 -2.70 7.79
CA GLN A 39 -24.72 -1.25 7.52
C GLN A 39 -23.45 -0.58 8.06
N ILE A 40 -23.03 -0.91 9.28
CA ILE A 40 -21.79 -0.40 9.88
C ILE A 40 -20.59 -0.82 9.03
N MET A 41 -20.52 -2.10 8.64
CA MET A 41 -19.43 -2.61 7.81
C MET A 41 -19.38 -1.93 6.44
N LEU A 42 -20.54 -1.70 5.81
CA LEU A 42 -20.62 -0.97 4.54
C LEU A 42 -20.05 0.45 4.69
N ARG A 43 -20.49 1.17 5.73
CA ARG A 43 -20.00 2.52 6.02
C ARG A 43 -18.49 2.54 6.25
N THR A 44 -17.98 1.61 7.06
CA THR A 44 -16.53 1.50 7.33
C THR A 44 -15.76 1.25 6.05
N LYS A 45 -16.20 0.31 5.21
CA LYS A 45 -15.55 -0.01 3.94
C LYS A 45 -15.54 1.19 2.98
N THR A 46 -16.65 1.94 2.88
CA THR A 46 -16.71 3.17 2.08
C THR A 46 -15.78 4.26 2.62
N MET A 47 -15.71 4.44 3.95
CA MET A 47 -14.79 5.40 4.56
C MET A 47 -13.31 5.03 4.31
N GLU A 48 -12.97 3.74 4.41
CA GLU A 48 -11.63 3.24 4.11
C GLU A 48 -11.26 3.43 2.64
N GLU A 49 -12.17 3.15 1.71
CA GLU A 49 -11.93 3.35 0.28
C GLU A 49 -11.76 4.84 -0.05
N ASN A 50 -12.62 5.71 0.48
CA ASN A 50 -12.48 7.16 0.30
C ASN A 50 -11.14 7.67 0.86
N LYS A 51 -10.70 7.15 2.00
CA LYS A 51 -9.38 7.47 2.57
C LYS A 51 -8.25 6.99 1.65
N ARG A 52 -8.34 5.77 1.11
CA ARG A 52 -7.36 5.22 0.17
C ARG A 52 -7.25 6.08 -1.08
N VAL A 53 -8.39 6.46 -1.65
CA VAL A 53 -8.45 7.34 -2.84
C VAL A 53 -7.81 8.69 -2.55
N ALA A 54 -8.12 9.31 -1.40
CA ALA A 54 -7.52 10.58 -1.01
C ALA A 54 -5.99 10.49 -0.81
N GLU A 55 -5.51 9.44 -0.14
CA GLU A 55 -4.07 9.18 0.02
C GLU A 55 -3.38 9.01 -1.35
N GLU A 56 -4.00 8.26 -2.27
CA GLU A 56 -3.47 8.01 -3.61
C GLU A 56 -3.43 9.29 -4.45
N GLU A 57 -4.45 10.14 -4.35
CA GLU A 57 -4.50 11.43 -5.06
C GLU A 57 -3.38 12.36 -4.60
N VAL A 58 -3.16 12.47 -3.28
CA VAL A 58 -2.06 13.27 -2.71
C VAL A 58 -0.71 12.70 -3.13
N ALA A 59 -0.52 11.38 -3.06
CA ALA A 59 0.70 10.72 -3.53
C ALA A 59 1.00 11.06 -5.00
N ARG A 60 -0.03 10.99 -5.86
CA ARG A 60 0.09 11.27 -7.29
C ARG A 60 0.41 12.74 -7.57
N LYS A 61 -0.19 13.68 -6.84
CA LYS A 61 0.12 15.12 -6.94
C LYS A 61 1.58 15.38 -6.59
N LEU A 62 2.06 14.83 -5.47
CA LEU A 62 3.45 14.97 -5.03
C LEU A 62 4.46 14.37 -6.02
N LEU A 63 4.17 13.17 -6.54
CA LEU A 63 5.03 12.52 -7.55
C LEU A 63 5.06 13.27 -8.89
N ALA A 64 3.98 13.98 -9.24
CA ALA A 64 3.93 14.85 -10.41
C ALA A 64 4.61 16.21 -10.20
N GLY A 65 5.16 16.47 -9.00
CA GLY A 65 5.79 17.75 -8.66
C GLY A 65 4.81 18.90 -8.51
N LYS A 66 3.52 18.62 -8.26
CA LYS A 66 2.54 19.65 -7.93
C LYS A 66 2.71 20.05 -6.46
N ASP A 67 2.59 21.35 -6.19
CA ASP A 67 2.54 21.84 -4.83
C ASP A 67 1.31 21.26 -4.11
N CYS A 68 1.57 20.55 -3.02
CA CYS A 68 0.56 20.08 -2.09
C CYS A 68 0.80 20.77 -0.75
N GLU A 69 -0.23 21.39 -0.21
CA GLU A 69 -0.14 22.02 1.10
C GLU A 69 0.10 20.97 2.19
N GLN A 70 0.87 21.32 3.21
CA GLN A 70 1.11 20.42 4.34
C GLN A 70 -0.19 20.04 5.07
N ALA A 71 -1.23 20.89 5.00
CA ALA A 71 -2.54 20.60 5.54
C ALA A 71 -3.21 19.42 4.83
N GLU A 72 -3.13 19.35 3.50
CA GLU A 72 -3.63 18.23 2.71
C GLU A 72 -2.92 16.93 3.05
N ILE A 73 -1.59 16.97 3.17
CA ILE A 73 -0.77 15.80 3.55
C ILE A 73 -1.12 15.32 4.96
N LYS A 74 -1.29 16.23 5.92
CA LYS A 74 -1.69 15.88 7.30
C LYS A 74 -3.09 15.30 7.38
N ALA A 75 -4.02 15.76 6.54
CA ALA A 75 -5.39 15.25 6.50
C ALA A 75 -5.44 13.77 6.11
N VAL A 76 -4.62 13.36 5.14
CA VAL A 76 -4.55 11.96 4.68
C VAL A 76 -3.60 11.10 5.51
N LEU A 77 -2.55 11.71 6.10
CA LEU A 77 -1.51 11.03 6.85
C LEU A 77 -1.39 11.59 8.29
N PRO A 78 -2.26 11.15 9.21
CA PRO A 78 -2.20 11.55 10.62
C PRO A 78 -0.85 11.13 11.23
N GLY A 79 -0.13 12.09 11.80
CA GLY A 79 1.23 11.89 12.32
C GLY A 79 2.35 12.44 11.43
N TYR A 80 2.02 12.93 10.23
CA TYR A 80 2.97 13.69 9.42
C TYR A 80 3.40 14.97 10.15
N SER A 81 4.70 15.20 10.23
CA SER A 81 5.30 16.43 10.74
C SER A 81 6.33 16.95 9.74
N ALA A 82 6.46 18.28 9.63
CA ALA A 82 7.37 18.93 8.69
C ALA A 82 8.86 18.61 8.93
N ASN A 83 9.20 17.98 10.06
CA ASN A 83 10.56 17.58 10.41
C ASN A 83 10.91 16.14 9.98
N LEU A 84 9.98 15.42 9.35
CA LEU A 84 10.25 14.08 8.84
C LEU A 84 11.12 14.15 7.59
N HIS A 85 12.06 13.22 7.48
CA HIS A 85 12.73 12.93 6.22
C HIS A 85 11.87 11.93 5.44
N PHE A 86 12.09 11.86 4.14
CA PHE A 86 11.44 10.86 3.31
C PHE A 86 12.38 10.28 2.26
N ARG A 87 12.02 9.09 1.79
CA ARG A 87 12.61 8.42 0.62
C ARG A 87 11.48 7.92 -0.25
N VAL A 88 11.73 7.90 -1.55
CA VAL A 88 10.81 7.31 -2.53
C VAL A 88 11.34 5.94 -2.89
N ILE A 89 10.48 4.94 -2.75
CA ILE A 89 10.71 3.58 -3.23
C ILE A 89 9.84 3.41 -4.47
N LEU A 90 10.46 3.03 -5.58
CA LEU A 90 9.78 2.71 -6.82
C LEU A 90 9.93 1.22 -7.10
N LEU A 91 8.82 0.53 -7.30
CA LEU A 91 8.75 -0.85 -7.73
C LEU A 91 8.17 -0.89 -9.14
N LYS A 92 8.99 -1.22 -10.13
CA LYS A 92 8.54 -1.47 -11.49
C LYS A 92 8.16 -2.94 -11.62
N VAL A 93 6.94 -3.21 -12.07
CA VAL A 93 6.40 -4.56 -12.21
C VAL A 93 6.01 -4.78 -13.66
N THR A 94 6.69 -5.70 -14.35
CA THR A 94 6.40 -6.02 -15.74
C THR A 94 5.18 -6.94 -15.81
N LYS A 95 4.17 -6.52 -16.59
CA LYS A 95 2.97 -7.34 -16.82
C LYS A 95 3.36 -8.67 -17.49
N PRO A 96 2.94 -9.83 -16.95
CA PRO A 96 3.17 -11.11 -17.61
C PRO A 96 2.41 -11.17 -18.94
N GLN A 97 3.05 -11.74 -19.98
CA GLN A 97 2.49 -11.83 -21.32
C GLN A 97 1.19 -12.66 -21.40
N SER A 98 0.91 -13.49 -20.38
CA SER A 98 -0.27 -14.36 -20.31
C SER A 98 -1.59 -13.63 -20.01
N GLY A 99 -1.61 -12.29 -20.03
CA GLY A 99 -2.87 -11.52 -20.05
C GLY A 99 -3.76 -11.79 -18.84
N THR A 100 -3.31 -11.37 -17.65
CA THR A 100 -4.17 -11.44 -16.47
C THR A 100 -5.28 -10.39 -16.56
N LYS A 101 -6.53 -10.86 -16.61
CA LYS A 101 -7.76 -10.07 -16.46
C LYS A 101 -7.82 -9.30 -15.12
N ASP A 102 -6.95 -9.69 -14.18
CA ASP A 102 -6.87 -9.19 -12.81
C ASP A 102 -5.54 -8.44 -12.53
N TRP A 103 -4.92 -7.83 -13.54
CA TRP A 103 -3.67 -7.09 -13.36
C TRP A 103 -3.81 -5.89 -12.41
N GLU A 104 -4.93 -5.17 -12.49
CA GLU A 104 -5.21 -4.05 -11.60
C GLU A 104 -5.40 -4.51 -10.14
N GLU A 105 -6.11 -5.62 -9.94
CA GLU A 105 -6.25 -6.23 -8.60
C GLU A 105 -4.90 -6.69 -8.05
N THR A 106 -4.05 -7.26 -8.91
CA THR A 106 -2.68 -7.62 -8.55
C THR A 106 -1.88 -6.41 -8.08
N LEU A 107 -1.87 -5.33 -8.85
CA LEU A 107 -1.15 -4.10 -8.50
C LEU A 107 -1.68 -3.53 -7.17
N LEU A 108 -2.99 -3.58 -6.96
CA LEU A 108 -3.62 -3.17 -5.72
C LEU A 108 -3.15 -4.04 -4.54
N GLN A 109 -3.12 -5.36 -4.69
CA GLN A 109 -2.60 -6.28 -3.67
C GLN A 109 -1.12 -6.01 -3.36
N LEU A 110 -0.28 -5.85 -4.38
CA LEU A 110 1.15 -5.53 -4.21
C LEU A 110 1.34 -4.18 -3.49
N SER A 111 0.56 -3.17 -3.85
CA SER A 111 0.61 -1.86 -3.20
C SER A 111 0.24 -1.95 -1.72
N ALA A 112 -0.78 -2.74 -1.37
CA ALA A 112 -1.19 -2.98 0.02
C ALA A 112 -0.13 -3.76 0.81
N MET A 113 0.51 -4.75 0.17
CA MET A 113 1.61 -5.50 0.78
C MET A 113 2.81 -4.59 1.06
N MET A 114 3.19 -3.74 0.09
CA MET A 114 4.25 -2.74 0.26
C MET A 114 3.94 -1.79 1.42
N LYS A 115 2.71 -1.26 1.49
CA LYS A 115 2.22 -0.43 2.61
C LYS A 115 2.42 -1.12 3.95
N ASN A 116 2.00 -2.37 4.05
CA ASN A 116 2.07 -3.13 5.28
C ASN A 116 3.51 -3.40 5.71
N ARG A 117 4.44 -3.64 4.77
CA ARG A 117 5.86 -3.81 5.08
C ARG A 117 6.48 -2.54 5.65
N ILE A 118 6.18 -1.39 5.05
CA ILE A 118 6.68 -0.09 5.52
C ILE A 118 6.09 0.24 6.90
N LYS A 119 4.78 0.03 7.08
CA LYS A 119 4.09 0.25 8.36
C LYS A 119 4.65 -0.64 9.49
N LYS A 120 5.01 -1.90 9.20
CA LYS A 120 5.63 -2.82 10.17
C LYS A 120 6.98 -2.31 10.70
N LYS A 121 7.67 -1.47 9.95
CA LYS A 121 8.92 -0.81 10.36
C LYS A 121 8.67 0.53 11.08
N GLY A 122 7.41 0.86 11.40
CA GLY A 122 7.05 2.07 12.14
C GLY A 122 7.04 3.36 11.30
N MET A 123 7.18 3.25 9.98
CA MET A 123 7.21 4.40 9.07
C MET A 123 5.82 4.74 8.54
N LEU A 124 5.62 6.02 8.22
CA LEU A 124 4.43 6.50 7.54
C LEU A 124 4.67 6.43 6.03
N SER A 125 3.65 6.11 5.23
CA SER A 125 3.82 5.97 3.79
C SER A 125 2.61 6.44 3.00
N LEU A 126 2.87 7.14 1.90
CA LEU A 126 1.90 7.41 0.83
C LEU A 126 2.24 6.53 -0.37
N ILE A 127 1.24 5.89 -0.98
CA ILE A 127 1.46 4.95 -2.08
C ILE A 127 0.59 5.35 -3.26
N SER A 128 1.21 5.32 -4.44
CA SER A 128 0.54 5.49 -5.73
C SER A 128 0.85 4.26 -6.58
N ALA A 129 -0.18 3.65 -7.13
CA ALA A 129 -0.04 2.57 -8.11
C ALA A 129 -0.41 3.13 -9.50
N ALA A 130 0.48 2.94 -10.47
CA ALA A 130 0.26 3.20 -11.88
C ALA A 130 0.35 1.87 -12.67
N LYS A 131 0.16 1.94 -13.99
CA LYS A 131 -0.06 0.75 -14.86
C LYS A 131 1.02 -0.34 -14.75
N ASP A 132 2.27 0.04 -14.52
CA ASP A 132 3.44 -0.85 -14.44
C ASP A 132 4.41 -0.46 -13.31
N GLU A 133 4.03 0.50 -12.46
CA GLU A 133 4.90 1.01 -11.41
C GLU A 133 4.12 1.31 -10.13
N ILE A 134 4.71 0.98 -8.99
CA ILE A 134 4.20 1.29 -7.65
C ILE A 134 5.22 2.18 -6.98
N ALA A 135 4.82 3.41 -6.66
CA ALA A 135 5.64 4.38 -5.97
C ALA A 135 5.18 4.54 -4.52
N ALA A 136 6.10 4.44 -3.57
CA ALA A 136 5.84 4.67 -2.16
C ALA A 136 6.75 5.78 -1.62
N ILE A 137 6.14 6.83 -1.09
CA ILE A 137 6.83 7.90 -0.36
C ILE A 137 6.84 7.49 1.11
N CYS A 138 8.01 7.11 1.63
CA CYS A 138 8.20 6.64 3.00
C CYS A 138 8.75 7.76 3.86
N PHE A 139 8.00 8.18 4.88
CA PHE A 139 8.39 9.20 5.84
C PHE A 139 8.91 8.56 7.13
N PHE A 140 10.03 9.07 7.63
CA PHE A 140 10.70 8.59 8.82
C PHE A 140 11.34 9.75 9.59
N LYS A 141 11.52 9.57 10.90
CA LYS A 141 12.35 10.45 11.71
C LYS A 141 13.80 10.00 11.50
N LYS A 142 14.67 10.95 11.18
CA LYS A 142 16.10 10.68 11.12
C LYS A 142 16.61 10.68 12.56
N ASP A 143 16.71 9.50 13.16
CA ASP A 143 17.48 9.34 14.40
C ASP A 143 18.98 9.33 14.05
N GLU A 144 19.83 9.77 14.97
CA GLU A 144 21.28 9.99 14.76
C GLU A 144 22.07 8.73 14.36
N HIS A 145 21.45 7.55 14.39
CA HIS A 145 22.09 6.26 14.13
C HIS A 145 21.65 5.70 12.78
N ASN A 146 22.58 5.09 12.05
CA ASN A 146 22.52 4.47 10.71
C ASN A 146 21.39 3.44 10.43
N HIS A 147 20.31 3.45 11.20
CA HIS A 147 19.14 2.59 11.09
C HIS A 147 18.42 2.73 9.74
N ASP A 148 18.57 3.87 9.06
CA ASP A 148 17.97 4.12 7.74
C ASP A 148 18.41 3.07 6.70
N LEU A 149 19.71 2.88 6.49
CA LEU A 149 20.22 2.01 5.43
C LEU A 149 19.85 0.55 5.65
N ALA A 150 20.00 0.04 6.88
CA ALA A 150 19.61 -1.32 7.24
C ALA A 150 18.10 -1.54 7.06
N THR A 151 17.27 -0.57 7.48
CA THR A 151 15.80 -0.67 7.36
C THR A 151 15.35 -0.67 5.90
N PHE A 152 15.91 0.21 5.07
CA PHE A 152 15.58 0.24 3.64
C PHE A 152 16.17 -0.97 2.89
N SER A 153 17.32 -1.51 3.32
CA SER A 153 17.88 -2.75 2.80
C SER A 153 16.99 -3.96 3.10
N ASP A 154 16.49 -4.09 4.34
CA ASP A 154 15.50 -5.11 4.72
C ASP A 154 14.21 -5.01 3.88
N ILE A 155 13.74 -3.77 3.65
CA ILE A 155 12.55 -3.53 2.83
C ILE A 155 12.82 -3.94 1.39
N HIS A 156 13.97 -3.56 0.83
CA HIS A 156 14.37 -3.97 -0.50
C HIS A 156 14.43 -5.50 -0.63
N GLN A 157 15.12 -6.18 0.30
CA GLN A 157 15.22 -7.64 0.30
C GLN A 157 13.84 -8.30 0.46
N SER A 158 12.96 -7.74 1.30
CA SER A 158 11.59 -8.22 1.45
C SER A 158 10.78 -8.06 0.17
N LEU A 159 10.93 -6.93 -0.55
CA LEU A 159 10.25 -6.68 -1.82
C LEU A 159 10.77 -7.59 -2.93
N VAL A 160 12.09 -7.84 -2.96
CA VAL A 160 12.70 -8.81 -3.88
C VAL A 160 12.21 -10.23 -3.58
N GLN A 161 12.09 -10.63 -2.31
CA GLN A 161 11.54 -11.93 -1.96
C GLN A 161 10.07 -12.10 -2.36
N LEU A 162 9.28 -11.03 -2.36
CA LEU A 162 7.89 -11.07 -2.84
C LEU A 162 7.82 -11.39 -4.33
N SER A 163 8.77 -10.92 -5.15
CA SER A 163 8.79 -11.27 -6.57
C SER A 163 9.22 -12.72 -6.86
N ILE A 164 9.95 -13.32 -5.93
CA ILE A 164 10.49 -14.68 -6.04
C ILE A 164 9.47 -15.72 -5.55
N LYS A 165 8.73 -15.44 -4.46
CA LYS A 165 7.80 -16.41 -3.85
C LYS A 165 6.38 -16.38 -4.42
N ASP A 166 5.87 -15.22 -4.81
CA ASP A 166 4.49 -15.05 -5.23
C ASP A 166 4.41 -14.82 -6.74
N ARG A 167 4.16 -15.88 -7.53
CA ARG A 167 3.72 -15.87 -8.95
C ARG A 167 4.54 -15.08 -10.00
N TYR A 168 5.54 -14.29 -9.63
CA TYR A 168 6.21 -13.30 -10.49
C TYR A 168 7.66 -13.63 -10.82
N ASN A 169 8.04 -14.91 -10.81
CA ASN A 169 9.24 -15.46 -11.46
C ASN A 169 10.56 -14.66 -11.33
N GLY A 170 10.76 -13.85 -10.28
CA GLY A 170 11.98 -13.10 -9.93
C GLY A 170 12.53 -12.09 -10.96
N LYS A 171 12.25 -12.26 -12.27
CA LYS A 171 12.84 -11.56 -13.41
C LYS A 171 12.03 -10.34 -13.87
N HIS A 172 10.90 -10.06 -13.22
CA HIS A 172 9.92 -9.08 -13.70
C HIS A 172 9.70 -7.90 -12.75
N THR A 173 10.51 -7.78 -11.69
CA THR A 173 10.38 -6.68 -10.73
C THR A 173 11.71 -5.98 -10.51
N MET A 174 11.72 -4.66 -10.67
CA MET A 174 12.90 -3.83 -10.40
C MET A 174 12.57 -2.83 -9.31
N THR A 175 13.50 -2.58 -8.40
CA THR A 175 13.27 -1.68 -7.27
C THR A 175 14.32 -0.59 -7.24
N GLY A 176 13.88 0.66 -7.25
CA GLY A 176 14.71 1.84 -7.04
C GLY A 176 14.39 2.50 -5.71
N ILE A 177 15.42 2.90 -4.97
CA ILE A 177 15.25 3.66 -3.72
C ILE A 177 16.04 4.95 -3.87
N SER A 178 15.39 6.08 -3.63
CA SER A 178 16.04 7.39 -3.69
C SER A 178 16.84 7.71 -2.43
N LYS A 179 17.63 8.79 -2.50
CA LYS A 179 18.28 9.37 -1.32
C LYS A 179 17.25 9.97 -0.36
N ALA A 180 17.67 10.26 0.88
CA ALA A 180 16.82 10.93 1.85
C ALA A 180 16.64 12.42 1.50
N TYR A 181 15.39 12.87 1.52
CA TYR A 181 14.98 14.27 1.34
C TYR A 181 14.22 14.76 2.57
N LYS A 182 14.06 16.07 2.70
CA LYS A 182 13.35 16.70 3.83
C LYS A 182 12.16 17.55 3.38
N ASN A 183 12.25 18.20 2.23
CA ASN A 183 11.18 19.05 1.73
C ASN A 183 10.29 18.27 0.75
N THR A 184 8.98 18.30 0.95
CA THR A 184 8.01 17.63 0.07
C THR A 184 8.02 18.19 -1.35
N ALA A 185 8.53 19.40 -1.57
CA ALA A 185 8.80 19.94 -2.90
C ALA A 185 9.81 19.07 -3.69
N ASP A 186 10.72 18.37 -2.99
CA ASP A 186 11.74 17.53 -3.61
C ASP A 186 11.22 16.12 -3.96
N VAL A 187 9.93 15.82 -3.75
CA VAL A 187 9.37 14.48 -4.03
C VAL A 187 9.53 14.10 -5.50
N CYS A 188 9.36 15.07 -6.42
CA CYS A 188 9.59 14.84 -7.84
C CYS A 188 11.06 14.43 -8.12
N GLN A 189 12.02 15.12 -7.51
CA GLN A 189 13.44 14.79 -7.64
C GLN A 189 13.77 13.43 -7.01
N ALA A 190 13.16 13.12 -5.87
CA ALA A 190 13.27 11.81 -5.23
C ALA A 190 12.72 10.69 -6.12
N TYR A 191 11.62 10.95 -6.83
CA TYR A 191 11.06 10.01 -7.79
C TYR A 191 11.99 9.76 -8.97
N ASP A 192 12.58 10.82 -9.53
CA ASP A 192 13.54 10.70 -10.62
C ASP A 192 14.82 9.96 -10.21
N ASP A 193 15.30 10.17 -8.99
CA ASP A 193 16.44 9.42 -8.46
C ASP A 193 16.13 7.92 -8.34
N ALA A 194 14.94 7.56 -7.87
CA ALA A 194 14.52 6.15 -7.83
C ALA A 194 14.44 5.54 -9.24
N LYS A 195 13.95 6.30 -10.24
CA LYS A 195 13.95 5.88 -11.64
C LYS A 195 15.36 5.66 -12.20
N LYS A 196 16.30 6.55 -11.88
CA LYS A 196 17.72 6.40 -12.29
C LYS A 196 18.32 5.10 -11.74
N VAL A 197 18.03 4.75 -10.48
CA VAL A 197 18.48 3.48 -9.89
C VAL A 197 17.95 2.27 -10.66
N ILE A 198 16.66 2.27 -11.03
CA ILE A 198 16.08 1.21 -11.87
C ILE A 198 16.75 1.17 -13.25
N PHE A 199 16.97 2.33 -13.87
CA PHE A 199 17.63 2.41 -15.18
C PHE A 199 19.06 1.85 -15.14
N LEU A 200 19.84 2.16 -14.10
CA LEU A 200 21.18 1.58 -13.91
C LEU A 200 21.14 0.07 -13.71
N GLN A 201 20.16 -0.45 -12.96
CA GLN A 201 19.94 -1.90 -12.84
C GLN A 201 19.63 -2.55 -14.19
N GLN A 202 18.85 -1.88 -15.07
CA GLN A 202 18.56 -2.39 -16.42
C GLN A 202 19.81 -2.47 -17.28
N ILE A 203 20.66 -1.43 -17.27
CA ILE A 203 21.91 -1.44 -18.02
C ILE A 203 22.83 -2.56 -17.55
N ASN A 204 22.97 -2.75 -16.23
CA ASN A 204 23.83 -3.80 -15.68
C ASN A 204 23.35 -5.21 -16.09
N LEU A 205 22.03 -5.45 -16.06
CA LEU A 205 21.44 -6.69 -16.55
C LEU A 205 21.68 -6.90 -18.05
N LEU A 206 21.61 -5.84 -18.87
CA LEU A 206 21.92 -5.94 -20.30
C LEU A 206 23.39 -6.30 -20.52
N GLN A 207 24.31 -5.69 -19.76
CA GLN A 207 25.74 -6.00 -19.86
C GLN A 207 26.06 -7.45 -19.49
N GLU A 208 25.38 -8.03 -18.48
CA GLU A 208 25.51 -9.44 -18.12
C GLU A 208 24.97 -10.42 -19.18
N ILE A 209 24.07 -9.98 -20.06
CA ILE A 209 23.50 -10.82 -21.14
C ILE A 209 24.36 -10.80 -22.41
N PHE A 210 25.15 -9.75 -22.62
CA PHE A 210 26.00 -9.57 -23.81
C PHE A 210 27.47 -9.97 -23.59
N LEU A 211 27.82 -10.53 -22.42
CA LEU A 211 29.11 -11.14 -22.08
C LEU A 211 28.98 -12.68 -22.09
#